data_AF-A0A023FJ65-F1
#
_entry.id   AF-A0A023FJ65-F1
#
_cell.length_a   1.000
_cell.length_b   1.000
_cell.length_c   1.000
_cell.angle_alpha   90.00
_cell.angle_beta   90.00
_cell.angle_gamma   90.00
#
_symmetry.space_group_name_H-M   'P 1'
#
loop_
_entity.id
_entity.type
_entity.pdbx_description
1 polymer ?
#
loop_
_entity_poly.entity_id
_entity_poly.type
_entity_poly.pdbx_seq_one_letter_code
_entity_poly.pdbx_strand_id
1 'polypeptide(L)'
;LLIIATTPHGVQVGFSCLQPDVMNLQSLFEDFNPSRFLVHCCLLAFTLLFSLRLDGLISWNYWVVFLPLWIWKFMVIVGAVVGSYVWWTHPQYRNEGDGQVHYKAMVISLFLQLLLLVFEVLACDKLQNDRHLWTLVFIPLIFISVLSIAVCIWAVKHDRSFELELFCSVNVLQFIFLALQLDKFIVWSWVVVFVPLWIVMCLAVIGVLYAIIFASILLRTPEVSPEQRRTSLHSAVSYSMIVG
;
A
#
# COMPACT_ATOMS: atom_id res chain seq x y z
N LEU A 1 -16.50 -54.40 -13.21
CA LEU A 1 -15.98 -55.78 -13.30
C LEU A 1 -14.46 -55.67 -13.44
N LEU A 2 -13.71 -56.51 -12.71
CA LEU A 2 -12.23 -56.54 -12.57
C LEU A 2 -11.60 -55.42 -11.73
N ILE A 3 -10.54 -55.62 -10.95
CA ILE A 3 -9.88 -56.79 -10.32
C ILE A 3 -9.17 -56.17 -9.09
N ILE A 4 -9.34 -56.79 -7.92
CA ILE A 4 -8.47 -56.54 -6.76
C ILE A 4 -7.18 -57.32 -7.03
N ALA A 5 -6.05 -56.62 -7.13
CA ALA A 5 -4.72 -57.21 -7.08
C ALA A 5 -3.92 -56.52 -5.98
N THR A 6 -3.86 -57.18 -4.83
CA THR A 6 -2.92 -56.92 -3.74
C THR A 6 -1.56 -57.52 -4.06
N THR A 7 -0.49 -56.74 -4.01
CA THR A 7 0.84 -57.22 -3.60
C THR A 7 1.65 -56.12 -2.91
N PRO A 8 2.59 -56.50 -2.02
CA PRO A 8 3.13 -55.67 -0.96
C PRO A 8 4.44 -54.99 -1.39
N HIS A 9 4.84 -53.97 -0.62
CA HIS A 9 6.01 -53.10 -0.79
C HIS A 9 5.76 -51.87 -1.66
N GLY A 10 5.54 -50.76 -0.95
CA GLY A 10 5.22 -49.46 -1.50
C GLY A 10 6.37 -48.84 -2.26
N VAL A 11 6.05 -48.41 -3.48
CA VAL A 11 6.52 -47.15 -4.07
C VAL A 11 5.36 -46.66 -4.94
N GLN A 12 4.62 -45.64 -4.48
CA GLN A 12 3.70 -44.92 -5.36
C GLN A 12 4.54 -44.01 -6.26
N VAL A 13 4.85 -44.48 -7.47
CA VAL A 13 5.23 -43.59 -8.57
C VAL A 13 3.94 -42.98 -9.10
N GLY A 14 3.54 -41.87 -8.49
CA GLY A 14 2.46 -41.03 -9.01
C GLY A 14 2.91 -40.36 -10.29
N PHE A 15 2.53 -40.92 -11.43
CA PHE A 15 2.50 -40.20 -12.71
C PHE A 15 1.41 -39.12 -12.61
N SER A 16 1.77 -37.95 -12.08
CA SER A 16 0.97 -36.75 -12.24
C SER A 16 1.11 -36.31 -13.69
N CYS A 17 0.06 -36.58 -14.47
CA CYS A 17 -0.15 -36.00 -15.79
C CYS A 17 0.15 -34.50 -15.73
N LEU A 18 1.01 -34.04 -16.62
CA LEU A 18 1.26 -32.65 -16.94
C LEU A 18 -0.07 -32.05 -17.45
N GLN A 19 -0.88 -31.54 -16.54
CA GLN A 19 -2.08 -30.80 -16.88
C GLN A 19 -1.60 -29.43 -17.39
N PRO A 20 -1.98 -29.00 -18.61
CA PRO A 20 -1.59 -27.70 -19.13
C PRO A 20 -2.09 -26.62 -18.16
N ASP A 21 -1.23 -25.66 -17.84
CA ASP A 21 -1.53 -24.45 -17.05
C ASP A 21 -2.66 -23.65 -17.72
N VAL A 22 -3.90 -24.10 -17.53
CA VAL A 22 -5.08 -23.25 -17.71
C VAL A 22 -4.98 -22.26 -16.56
N MET A 23 -4.46 -21.06 -16.86
CA MET A 23 -4.43 -19.94 -15.91
C MET A 23 -5.79 -19.89 -15.22
N ASN A 24 -5.79 -20.23 -13.94
CA ASN A 24 -6.99 -20.34 -13.15
C ASN A 24 -7.49 -18.91 -12.89
N LEU A 25 -8.30 -18.39 -13.81
CA LEU A 25 -8.95 -17.08 -13.69
C LEU A 25 -9.68 -16.97 -12.35
N GLN A 26 -10.15 -18.09 -11.82
CA GLN A 26 -10.73 -18.20 -10.49
C GLN A 26 -9.73 -17.84 -9.39
N SER A 27 -8.48 -18.30 -9.43
CA SER A 27 -7.46 -17.89 -8.45
C SER A 27 -7.03 -16.42 -8.62
N LEU A 28 -7.05 -15.89 -9.86
CA LEU A 28 -6.84 -14.46 -10.11
C LEU A 28 -7.97 -13.57 -9.56
N PHE A 29 -9.21 -14.07 -9.56
CA PHE A 29 -10.37 -13.39 -8.95
C PHE A 29 -10.49 -13.64 -7.44
N GLU A 30 -9.92 -14.72 -6.92
CA GLU A 30 -9.92 -15.06 -5.49
C GLU A 30 -8.91 -14.21 -4.69
N ASP A 31 -7.80 -13.80 -5.32
CA ASP A 31 -6.86 -12.80 -4.79
C ASP A 31 -7.35 -11.34 -4.92
N PHE A 32 -8.55 -11.12 -5.48
CA PHE A 32 -9.08 -9.79 -5.73
C PHE A 32 -9.56 -9.16 -4.43
N ASN A 33 -8.64 -8.49 -3.72
CA ASN A 33 -8.96 -7.75 -2.51
C ASN A 33 -9.83 -6.52 -2.86
N PRO A 34 -11.15 -6.54 -2.58
CA PRO A 34 -12.07 -5.49 -3.04
C PRO A 34 -11.73 -4.12 -2.44
N SER A 35 -11.13 -4.11 -1.25
CA SER A 35 -10.68 -2.88 -0.59
C SER A 35 -9.52 -2.23 -1.33
N ARG A 36 -8.53 -3.01 -1.77
CA ARG A 36 -7.41 -2.51 -2.56
C ARG A 36 -7.91 -1.99 -3.90
N PHE A 37 -8.76 -2.75 -4.60
CA PHE A 37 -9.33 -2.30 -5.86
C PHE A 37 -10.06 -0.96 -5.72
N LEU A 38 -10.92 -0.82 -4.70
CA LEU A 38 -11.63 0.43 -4.43
C LEU A 38 -10.67 1.60 -4.23
N VAL A 39 -9.60 1.43 -3.45
CA VAL A 39 -8.58 2.48 -3.23
C VAL A 39 -7.95 2.91 -4.56
N HIS A 40 -7.54 1.96 -5.40
CA HIS A 40 -6.92 2.26 -6.69
C HIS A 40 -7.92 2.95 -7.64
N CYS A 41 -9.19 2.52 -7.66
CA CYS A 41 -10.24 3.19 -8.44
C CYS A 41 -10.49 4.63 -7.96
N CYS A 42 -10.54 4.86 -6.64
CA CYS A 42 -10.68 6.20 -6.07
C CYS A 42 -9.49 7.10 -6.41
N LEU A 43 -8.26 6.59 -6.32
CA LEU A 43 -7.04 7.31 -6.68
C LEU A 43 -7.00 7.64 -8.19
N LEU A 44 -7.38 6.69 -9.04
CA LEU A 44 -7.46 6.89 -10.48
C LEU A 44 -8.52 7.94 -10.84
N ALA A 45 -9.71 7.83 -10.25
CA ALA A 45 -10.78 8.80 -10.45
C ALA A 45 -10.36 10.21 -10.00
N PHE A 46 -9.71 10.32 -8.84
CA PHE A 46 -9.15 11.58 -8.36
C PHE A 46 -8.13 12.14 -9.35
N THR A 47 -7.17 11.33 -9.79
CA THR A 47 -6.10 11.77 -10.71
C THR A 47 -6.67 12.29 -12.02
N LEU A 48 -7.66 11.58 -12.59
CA LEU A 48 -8.35 12.01 -13.81
C LEU A 48 -9.14 13.31 -13.61
N LEU A 49 -9.92 13.43 -12.53
CA LEU A 49 -10.67 14.65 -12.26
C LEU A 49 -9.74 15.83 -11.98
N PHE A 50 -8.63 15.59 -11.29
CA PHE A 50 -7.64 16.59 -10.94
C PHE A 50 -6.90 17.09 -12.18
N SER A 51 -6.46 16.21 -13.08
CA SER A 51 -5.82 16.62 -14.34
C SER A 51 -6.78 17.39 -15.25
N LEU A 52 -8.01 16.90 -15.43
CA LEU A 52 -9.04 17.59 -16.22
C LEU A 52 -9.36 18.98 -15.66
N ARG A 53 -9.31 19.14 -14.33
CA ARG A 53 -9.50 20.43 -13.67
C ARG A 53 -8.31 21.36 -13.91
N LEU A 54 -7.08 20.86 -13.81
CA LEU A 54 -5.86 21.63 -14.08
C LEU A 54 -5.77 22.07 -15.54
N ASP A 55 -6.23 21.23 -16.47
CA ASP A 55 -6.29 21.54 -17.90
C ASP A 55 -7.41 22.57 -18.24
N GLY A 56 -8.21 22.97 -17.25
CA GLY A 56 -9.30 23.93 -17.43
C GLY A 56 -10.50 23.39 -18.19
N LEU A 57 -10.55 22.08 -18.49
CA LEU A 57 -11.65 21.42 -19.20
C LEU A 57 -12.93 21.38 -18.36
N ILE A 58 -12.79 21.33 -17.03
CA ILE A 58 -13.90 21.27 -16.09
C ILE A 58 -13.84 22.48 -15.14
N SER A 59 -14.97 23.18 -14.94
CA SER A 59 -15.08 24.37 -14.07
C SER A 59 -15.53 24.06 -12.64
N TRP A 60 -15.52 22.80 -12.22
CA TRP A 60 -16.06 22.33 -10.95
C TRP A 60 -15.25 22.82 -9.75
N ASN A 61 -15.90 22.84 -8.59
CA ASN A 61 -15.26 23.17 -7.33
C ASN A 61 -14.24 22.07 -6.96
N TYR A 62 -13.07 22.45 -6.42
CA TYR A 62 -12.06 21.48 -5.98
C TYR A 62 -12.60 20.48 -4.95
N TRP A 63 -13.62 20.86 -4.17
CA TRP A 63 -14.30 19.94 -3.27
C TRP A 63 -14.91 18.72 -3.98
N VAL A 64 -15.41 18.89 -5.20
CA VAL A 64 -15.95 17.77 -5.99
C VAL A 64 -14.83 16.92 -6.58
N VAL A 65 -13.71 17.55 -6.96
CA VAL A 65 -12.53 16.86 -7.50
C VAL A 65 -11.91 15.92 -6.45
N PHE A 66 -11.90 16.32 -5.18
CA PHE A 66 -11.39 15.52 -4.06
C PHE A 66 -12.38 14.47 -3.52
N LEU A 67 -13.64 14.49 -3.97
CA LEU A 67 -14.69 13.60 -3.48
C LEU A 67 -14.36 12.09 -3.58
N PRO A 68 -13.73 11.57 -4.66
CA PRO A 68 -13.29 10.17 -4.69
C PRO A 68 -12.32 9.83 -3.56
N LEU A 69 -11.48 10.78 -3.14
CA LEU A 69 -10.58 10.61 -2.00
C LEU A 69 -11.34 10.54 -0.67
N TRP A 70 -12.37 11.37 -0.49
CA TRP A 70 -13.12 11.31 0.76
C TRP A 70 -13.96 10.06 0.91
N ILE A 71 -14.44 9.48 -0.20
CA ILE A 71 -15.19 8.21 -0.17
C ILE A 71 -14.36 7.07 0.41
N TRP A 72 -13.11 6.86 -0.06
CA TRP A 72 -12.30 5.76 0.49
C TRP A 72 -11.89 6.01 1.95
N LYS A 73 -11.60 7.26 2.32
CA LYS A 73 -11.31 7.63 3.73
C LYS A 73 -12.49 7.35 4.63
N PHE A 74 -13.71 7.69 4.19
CA PHE A 74 -14.93 7.40 4.93
C PHE A 74 -15.10 5.90 5.17
N MET A 75 -14.86 5.07 4.15
CA MET A 75 -14.89 3.61 4.29
C MET A 75 -13.87 3.10 5.32
N VAL A 76 -12.66 3.66 5.36
CA VAL A 76 -11.64 3.34 6.37
C VAL A 76 -12.11 3.70 7.78
N ILE A 77 -12.74 4.88 7.96
CA ILE A 77 -13.30 5.30 9.25
C ILE A 77 -14.41 4.37 9.70
N VAL A 78 -15.35 4.02 8.80
CA VAL A 78 -16.43 3.06 9.10
C VAL A 78 -15.85 1.71 9.49
N GLY A 79 -14.86 1.21 8.75
CA GLY A 79 -14.18 -0.04 9.09
C GLY A 79 -13.54 -0.02 10.48
N ALA A 80 -12.91 1.09 10.86
CA ALA A 80 -12.30 1.24 12.19
C ALA A 80 -13.33 1.39 13.31
N VAL A 81 -14.48 2.04 13.05
CA VAL A 81 -15.59 2.12 14.01
C VAL A 81 -16.18 0.73 14.26
N VAL A 82 -16.45 -0.03 13.20
CA VAL A 82 -16.95 -1.41 13.31
C VAL A 82 -15.92 -2.28 14.05
N GLY A 83 -14.64 -2.19 13.70
CA GLY A 83 -13.58 -2.93 14.39
C GLY A 83 -13.48 -2.58 15.88
N SER A 84 -13.65 -1.30 16.24
CA SER A 84 -13.64 -0.84 17.63
C SER A 84 -14.89 -1.28 18.40
N TYR A 85 -16.05 -1.29 17.75
CA TYR A 85 -17.29 -1.81 18.32
C TYR A 85 -17.19 -3.32 18.60
N VAL A 86 -16.67 -4.11 17.65
CA VAL A 86 -16.43 -5.55 17.83
C VAL A 86 -15.44 -5.80 18.96
N TRP A 87 -14.36 -5.02 19.04
CA TRP A 87 -13.36 -5.12 20.11
C TRP A 87 -13.95 -4.87 21.50
N TRP A 88 -14.88 -3.92 21.63
CA TRP A 88 -15.54 -3.62 22.91
C TRP A 88 -16.56 -4.68 23.31
N THR A 89 -17.29 -5.24 22.34
CA THR A 89 -18.37 -6.21 22.58
C THR A 89 -17.85 -7.62 22.87
N HIS A 90 -16.67 -7.99 22.37
CA HIS A 90 -16.11 -9.34 22.53
C HIS A 90 -14.78 -9.31 23.30
N PRO A 91 -14.79 -9.29 24.64
CA PRO A 91 -13.57 -9.27 25.45
C PRO A 91 -12.70 -10.54 25.32
N GLN A 92 -13.25 -11.63 24.77
CA GLN A 92 -12.53 -12.89 24.48
C GLN A 92 -11.33 -12.66 23.54
N TYR A 93 -11.45 -11.75 22.56
CA TYR A 93 -10.37 -11.36 21.63
C TYR A 93 -9.14 -10.71 22.30
N ARG A 94 -9.24 -10.34 23.58
CA ARG A 94 -8.13 -9.76 24.35
C ARG A 94 -7.15 -10.82 24.89
N ASN A 95 -7.60 -12.08 25.01
CA ASN A 95 -6.82 -13.18 25.57
C ASN A 95 -6.03 -13.96 24.52
N GLU A 96 -6.43 -13.93 23.25
CA GLU A 96 -5.53 -14.30 22.15
C GLU A 96 -4.43 -13.24 22.04
N GLY A 97 -3.19 -13.65 22.26
CA GLY A 97 -2.03 -12.74 22.40
C GLY A 97 -1.82 -11.76 21.24
N ASP A 98 -2.38 -12.06 20.05
CA ASP A 98 -2.21 -11.24 18.84
C ASP A 98 -3.31 -10.18 18.63
N GLY A 99 -4.49 -10.35 19.27
CA GLY A 99 -5.63 -9.44 19.06
C GLY A 99 -5.34 -7.99 19.43
N GLN A 100 -4.55 -7.76 20.48
CA GLN A 100 -4.16 -6.43 20.92
C GLN A 100 -3.22 -5.73 19.93
N VAL A 101 -2.37 -6.49 19.25
CA VAL A 101 -1.43 -5.97 18.24
C VAL A 101 -2.21 -5.52 17.02
N HIS A 102 -3.15 -6.34 16.53
CA HIS A 102 -4.01 -6.01 15.40
C HIS A 102 -4.90 -4.79 15.67
N TYR A 103 -5.48 -4.68 16.88
CA TYR A 103 -6.28 -3.51 17.24
C TYR A 103 -5.41 -2.24 17.31
N LYS A 104 -4.23 -2.31 17.94
CA LYS A 104 -3.27 -1.18 17.96
C LYS A 104 -2.87 -0.76 16.54
N ALA A 105 -2.58 -1.72 15.67
CA ALA A 105 -2.27 -1.49 14.25
C ALA A 105 -3.40 -0.77 13.52
N MET A 106 -4.66 -1.16 13.76
CA MET A 106 -5.85 -0.54 13.19
C MET A 106 -6.00 0.91 13.66
N VAL A 107 -5.82 1.17 14.96
CA VAL A 107 -5.92 2.53 15.53
C VAL A 107 -4.81 3.44 15.01
N ILE A 108 -3.57 2.94 14.93
CA ILE A 108 -2.44 3.68 14.35
C ILE A 108 -2.73 4.02 12.88
N SER A 109 -3.20 3.03 12.11
CA SER A 109 -3.54 3.23 10.70
C SER A 109 -4.67 4.26 10.53
N LEU A 110 -5.73 4.18 11.34
CA LEU A 110 -6.81 5.18 11.36
C LEU A 110 -6.26 6.58 11.65
N PHE A 111 -5.39 6.72 12.66
CA PHE A 111 -4.79 8.00 13.03
C PHE A 111 -4.00 8.61 11.87
N LEU A 112 -3.15 7.83 11.19
CA LEU A 112 -2.40 8.28 10.02
C LEU A 112 -3.34 8.67 8.87
N GLN A 113 -4.42 7.91 8.65
CA GLN A 113 -5.41 8.20 7.60
C GLN A 113 -6.22 9.47 7.89
N LEU A 114 -6.52 9.76 9.16
CA LEU A 114 -7.17 11.00 9.58
C LEU A 114 -6.24 12.20 9.40
N LEU A 115 -4.96 12.09 9.74
CA LEU A 115 -3.98 13.15 9.45
C LEU A 115 -3.83 13.39 7.95
N LEU A 116 -3.86 12.32 7.13
CA LEU A 116 -3.81 12.43 5.68
C LEU A 116 -5.08 13.10 5.13
N LEU A 117 -6.25 12.81 5.71
CA LEU A 117 -7.50 13.52 5.40
C LEU A 117 -7.40 15.01 5.74
N VAL A 118 -6.77 15.37 6.88
CA VAL A 118 -6.52 16.79 7.23
C VAL A 118 -5.66 17.46 6.16
N PHE A 119 -4.57 16.82 5.72
CA PHE A 119 -3.77 17.32 4.58
C PHE A 119 -4.61 17.53 3.32
N GLU A 120 -5.44 16.57 2.93
CA GLU A 120 -6.30 16.65 1.75
C GLU A 120 -7.30 17.82 1.84
N VAL A 121 -7.90 18.03 3.02
CA VAL A 121 -8.84 19.15 3.25
C VAL A 121 -8.11 20.50 3.18
N LEU A 122 -6.93 20.62 3.79
CA LEU A 122 -6.13 21.84 3.71
C LEU A 122 -5.67 22.13 2.27
N ALA A 123 -5.28 21.09 1.52
CA ALA A 123 -4.92 21.23 0.12
C ALA A 123 -6.12 21.69 -0.71
N CYS A 124 -7.29 21.09 -0.51
CA CYS A 124 -8.52 21.50 -1.20
C CYS A 124 -8.90 22.97 -0.90
N ASP A 125 -8.83 23.40 0.37
CA ASP A 125 -9.09 24.80 0.73
C ASP A 125 -8.06 25.75 0.11
N LYS A 126 -6.78 25.38 0.11
CA LYS A 126 -5.72 26.16 -0.53
C LYS A 126 -5.95 26.29 -2.04
N LEU A 127 -6.28 25.21 -2.75
CA LEU A 127 -6.55 25.28 -4.19
C LEU A 127 -7.79 26.12 -4.53
N GLN A 128 -8.80 26.12 -3.66
CA GLN A 128 -10.05 26.84 -3.92
C GLN A 128 -9.98 28.33 -3.55
N ASN A 129 -9.41 28.66 -2.39
CA ASN A 129 -9.49 30.00 -1.81
C ASN A 129 -8.13 30.72 -1.73
N ASP A 130 -7.02 30.03 -1.99
CA ASP A 130 -5.64 30.54 -1.97
C ASP A 130 -5.18 31.19 -0.64
N ARG A 131 -5.88 30.96 0.48
CA ARG A 131 -5.74 31.76 1.72
C ARG A 131 -4.50 31.49 2.57
N HIS A 132 -3.96 30.27 2.51
CA HIS A 132 -2.92 29.79 3.42
C HIS A 132 -1.59 29.52 2.69
N LEU A 133 -0.48 29.38 3.42
CA LEU A 133 0.80 28.97 2.82
C LEU A 133 0.82 27.45 2.59
N TRP A 134 1.47 26.99 1.53
CA TRP A 134 1.67 25.56 1.26
C TRP A 134 2.44 24.88 2.38
N THR A 135 3.39 25.57 3.01
CA THR A 135 4.10 25.07 4.18
C THR A 135 3.12 24.60 5.27
N LEU A 136 2.07 25.37 5.54
CA LEU A 136 1.04 24.99 6.54
C LEU A 136 0.24 23.77 6.07
N VAL A 137 -0.15 23.73 4.80
CA VAL A 137 -0.85 22.60 4.18
C VAL A 137 -0.05 21.30 4.34
N PHE A 138 1.28 21.35 4.19
CA PHE A 138 2.16 20.19 4.28
C PHE A 138 2.54 19.77 5.72
N ILE A 139 2.25 20.59 6.76
CA ILE A 139 2.56 20.24 8.17
C ILE A 139 2.02 18.86 8.59
N PRO A 140 0.73 18.53 8.36
CA PRO A 140 0.20 17.21 8.73
C PRO A 140 0.95 16.08 8.04
N LEU A 141 1.35 16.27 6.77
CA LEU A 141 2.07 15.26 6.00
C LEU A 141 3.51 15.05 6.50
N ILE A 142 4.21 16.13 6.87
CA ILE A 142 5.54 16.05 7.50
C ILE A 142 5.43 15.34 8.85
N PHE A 143 4.41 15.64 9.64
CA PHE A 143 4.16 14.98 10.93
C PHE A 143 3.87 13.48 10.76
N ILE A 144 3.04 13.10 9.78
CA ILE A 144 2.82 11.69 9.40
C ILE A 144 4.15 11.01 9.08
N SER A 145 5.02 11.67 8.32
CA SER A 145 6.28 11.09 7.86
C SER A 145 7.23 10.80 9.03
N VAL A 146 7.34 11.71 9.99
CA VAL A 146 8.14 11.50 11.22
C VAL A 146 7.54 10.40 12.09
N LEU A 147 6.22 10.40 12.29
CA LEU A 147 5.54 9.36 13.07
C LEU A 147 5.68 7.98 12.43
N SER A 148 5.67 7.94 11.09
CA SER A 148 5.80 6.70 10.32
C SER A 148 7.13 6.00 10.57
N ILE A 149 8.22 6.71 10.89
CA ILE A 149 9.51 6.08 11.26
C ILE A 149 9.34 5.19 12.50
N ALA A 150 8.67 5.70 13.53
CA ALA A 150 8.39 4.94 14.75
C ALA A 150 7.45 3.76 14.49
N VAL A 151 6.43 3.97 13.64
CA VAL A 151 5.49 2.92 13.25
C VAL A 151 6.16 1.83 12.41
N CYS A 152 7.09 2.17 11.52
CA CYS A 152 7.89 1.20 10.75
C CYS A 152 8.71 0.31 11.67
N ILE A 153 9.41 0.87 12.66
CA ILE A 153 10.18 0.09 13.65
C ILE A 153 9.26 -0.85 14.42
N TRP A 154 8.09 -0.34 14.85
CA TRP A 154 7.09 -1.14 15.54
C TRP A 154 6.53 -2.25 14.63
N ALA A 155 6.25 -1.96 13.37
CA ALA A 155 5.68 -2.89 12.40
C ALA A 155 6.65 -4.02 12.04
N VAL A 156 7.95 -3.72 11.85
CA VAL A 156 9.00 -4.74 11.64
C VAL A 156 9.09 -5.69 12.83
N LYS A 157 8.97 -5.17 14.06
CA LYS A 157 9.01 -6.00 15.27
C LYS A 157 7.83 -6.96 15.40
N HIS A 158 6.68 -6.65 14.77
CA HIS A 158 5.45 -7.43 14.86
C HIS A 158 5.04 -8.06 13.51
N ASP A 159 5.98 -8.18 12.57
CA ASP A 159 5.79 -8.80 11.24
C ASP A 159 4.57 -8.29 10.45
N ARG A 160 4.26 -6.99 10.61
CA ARG A 160 3.12 -6.34 9.92
C ARG A 160 3.57 -5.78 8.58
N SER A 161 2.72 -5.79 7.56
CA SER A 161 2.92 -4.97 6.35
C SER A 161 2.77 -3.47 6.66
N PHE A 162 3.72 -2.64 6.26
CA PHE A 162 3.78 -1.19 6.53
C PHE A 162 4.11 -0.33 5.28
N GLU A 163 3.50 -0.66 4.13
CA GLU A 163 3.83 -0.05 2.83
C GLU A 163 3.66 1.49 2.83
N LEU A 164 2.54 2.00 3.33
CA LEU A 164 2.25 3.44 3.36
C LEU A 164 3.19 4.18 4.33
N GLU A 165 3.40 3.60 5.52
CA GLU A 165 4.26 4.20 6.54
C GLU A 165 5.72 4.29 6.06
N LEU A 166 6.20 3.24 5.38
CA LEU A 166 7.52 3.26 4.75
C LEU A 166 7.59 4.35 3.67
N PHE A 167 6.59 4.41 2.78
CA PHE A 167 6.52 5.42 1.73
C PHE A 167 6.55 6.86 2.29
N CYS A 168 5.78 7.14 3.34
CA CYS A 168 5.79 8.46 3.99
C CYS A 168 7.14 8.75 4.65
N SER A 169 7.73 7.76 5.33
CA SER A 169 9.02 7.92 6.04
C SER A 169 10.15 8.29 5.08
N VAL A 170 10.27 7.58 3.94
CA VAL A 170 11.37 7.81 2.98
C VAL A 170 11.20 9.11 2.20
N ASN A 171 9.97 9.60 2.04
CA ASN A 171 9.66 10.81 1.27
C ASN A 171 9.57 12.09 2.11
N VAL A 172 9.95 12.07 3.40
CA VAL A 172 9.88 13.25 4.27
C VAL A 172 10.59 14.48 3.69
N LEU A 173 11.76 14.29 3.07
CA LEU A 173 12.54 15.37 2.48
C LEU A 173 11.86 15.94 1.22
N GLN A 174 11.22 15.07 0.43
CA GLN A 174 10.45 15.47 -0.75
C GLN A 174 9.29 16.38 -0.35
N PHE A 175 8.57 16.04 0.71
CA PHE A 175 7.44 16.84 1.20
C PHE A 175 7.90 18.23 1.69
N ILE A 176 9.05 18.30 2.37
CA ILE A 176 9.62 19.58 2.83
C ILE A 176 10.01 20.45 1.64
N PHE A 177 10.77 19.92 0.68
CA PHE A 177 11.20 20.70 -0.49
C PHE A 177 10.03 21.15 -1.35
N LEU A 178 9.03 20.30 -1.53
CA LEU A 178 7.84 20.62 -2.32
C LEU A 178 7.02 21.74 -1.64
N ALA A 179 6.86 21.71 -0.32
CA ALA A 179 6.19 22.78 0.42
C ALA A 179 6.91 24.13 0.29
N LEU A 180 8.24 24.13 0.47
CA LEU A 180 9.05 25.36 0.39
C LEU A 180 9.12 25.94 -1.02
N GLN A 181 9.17 25.07 -2.05
CA GLN A 181 9.18 25.49 -3.44
C GLN A 181 7.82 26.07 -3.86
N LEU A 182 6.71 25.45 -3.43
CA LEU A 182 5.37 25.95 -3.75
C LEU A 182 5.09 27.32 -3.12
N ASP A 183 5.67 27.59 -1.94
CA ASP A 183 5.63 28.92 -1.30
C ASP A 183 6.66 29.92 -1.87
N LYS A 184 7.49 29.50 -2.84
CA LYS A 184 8.58 30.31 -3.42
C LYS A 184 9.61 30.80 -2.39
N PHE A 185 9.73 30.14 -1.24
CA PHE A 185 10.82 30.40 -0.29
C PHE A 185 12.17 29.97 -0.85
N ILE A 186 12.14 28.88 -1.64
CA ILE A 186 13.27 28.38 -2.39
C ILE A 186 12.93 28.51 -3.87
N VAL A 187 13.87 28.99 -4.68
CA VAL A 187 13.72 29.19 -6.13
C VAL A 187 14.61 28.22 -6.90
N TRP A 188 14.58 26.94 -6.52
CA TRP A 188 15.35 25.90 -7.20
C TRP A 188 14.64 25.42 -8.46
N SER A 189 15.35 24.72 -9.33
CA SER A 189 14.70 24.02 -10.44
C SER A 189 13.87 22.86 -9.88
N TRP A 190 12.73 22.57 -10.52
CA TRP A 190 11.89 21.42 -10.15
C TRP A 190 12.67 20.10 -10.14
N VAL A 191 13.68 19.98 -11.02
CA VAL A 191 14.64 18.88 -11.04
C VAL A 191 15.27 18.64 -9.67
N VAL A 192 15.78 19.69 -9.01
CA VAL A 192 16.41 19.56 -7.68
C VAL A 192 15.40 19.19 -6.61
N VAL A 193 14.18 19.74 -6.69
CA VAL A 193 13.10 19.44 -5.75
C VAL A 193 12.68 17.98 -5.78
N PHE A 194 12.79 17.30 -6.94
CA PHE A 194 12.45 15.88 -7.12
C PHE A 194 13.63 14.91 -6.94
N VAL A 195 14.85 15.40 -6.64
CA VAL A 195 16.02 14.54 -6.40
C VAL A 195 15.77 13.47 -5.32
N PRO A 196 15.15 13.77 -4.16
CA PRO A 196 14.88 12.74 -3.15
C PRO A 196 14.01 11.60 -3.69
N LEU A 197 12.96 11.92 -4.45
CA LEU A 197 12.09 10.94 -5.08
C LEU A 197 12.86 10.09 -6.10
N TRP A 198 13.70 10.70 -6.93
CA TRP A 198 14.51 9.94 -7.90
C TRP A 198 15.46 8.96 -7.23
N ILE A 199 16.09 9.35 -6.12
CA ILE A 199 16.95 8.45 -5.34
C ILE A 199 16.13 7.26 -4.84
N VAL A 200 14.94 7.49 -4.28
CA VAL A 200 14.06 6.42 -3.80
C VAL A 200 13.64 5.51 -4.95
N MET A 201 13.23 6.07 -6.10
CA MET A 201 12.84 5.27 -7.28
C MET A 201 13.99 4.42 -7.80
N CYS A 202 15.20 4.98 -7.90
CA CYS A 202 16.39 4.23 -8.30
C CYS A 202 16.70 3.08 -7.33
N LEU A 203 16.65 3.32 -6.03
CA LEU A 203 16.84 2.29 -5.01
C LEU A 203 15.77 1.20 -5.11
N ALA A 204 14.53 1.58 -5.36
CA ALA A 204 13.43 0.64 -5.47
C ALA A 204 13.54 -0.23 -6.73
N VAL A 205 13.94 0.34 -7.88
CA VAL A 205 14.27 -0.42 -9.11
C VAL A 205 15.39 -1.42 -8.85
N ILE A 206 16.48 -1.00 -8.19
CA ILE A 206 17.58 -1.90 -7.81
C ILE A 206 17.07 -3.05 -6.91
N GLY A 207 16.23 -2.73 -5.94
CA GLY A 207 15.62 -3.72 -5.04
C GLY A 207 14.77 -4.75 -5.77
N VAL A 208 13.92 -4.31 -6.71
CA VAL A 208 13.11 -5.21 -7.55
C VAL A 208 13.99 -6.09 -8.43
N LEU A 209 15.02 -5.52 -9.07
CA LEU A 209 15.96 -6.29 -9.89
C LEU A 209 16.68 -7.36 -9.05
N TYR A 210 17.11 -7.02 -7.83
CA TYR A 210 17.71 -7.98 -6.92
C TYR A 210 16.74 -9.11 -6.55
N ALA A 211 15.47 -8.78 -6.26
CA ALA A 211 14.44 -9.76 -5.95
C ALA A 211 14.16 -10.70 -7.13
N ILE A 212 14.11 -10.18 -8.37
CA ILE A 212 13.94 -10.99 -9.59
C ILE A 212 15.12 -11.94 -9.79
N ILE A 213 16.36 -11.47 -9.59
CA ILE A 213 17.56 -12.30 -9.70
C ILE A 213 17.53 -13.41 -8.64
N PHE A 214 17.22 -13.06 -7.39
CA PHE A 214 17.13 -14.01 -6.29
C PHE A 214 16.04 -15.06 -6.51
N ALA A 215 14.86 -14.63 -6.96
CA ALA A 215 13.78 -15.53 -7.36
C ALA A 215 14.24 -16.44 -8.50
N SER A 216 14.90 -15.90 -9.54
CA SER A 216 15.42 -16.69 -10.66
C SER A 216 16.44 -17.75 -10.23
N ILE A 217 17.29 -17.44 -9.25
CA ILE A 217 18.25 -18.39 -8.65
C ILE A 217 17.50 -19.47 -7.86
N LEU A 218 16.53 -19.11 -7.02
CA LEU A 218 15.68 -20.06 -6.29
C LEU A 218 14.88 -20.98 -7.22
N LEU A 219 14.40 -20.46 -8.35
CA LEU A 219 13.69 -21.26 -9.37
C LEU A 219 14.61 -22.31 -10.02
N ARG A 220 15.92 -22.07 -10.05
CA ARG A 220 16.95 -22.96 -10.62
C ARG A 220 17.46 -24.00 -9.61
N THR A 221 17.23 -23.82 -8.31
CA THR A 221 17.65 -24.75 -7.25
C THR A 221 16.56 -25.82 -7.02
N PRO A 222 16.79 -27.10 -7.37
CA PRO A 222 15.76 -28.15 -7.38
C PRO A 222 15.32 -28.66 -5.98
N GLU A 223 15.91 -28.17 -4.90
CA GLU A 223 15.69 -28.64 -3.51
C GLU A 223 14.70 -27.78 -2.71
N VAL A 224 14.08 -26.76 -3.29
CA VAL A 224 13.23 -25.79 -2.55
C VAL A 224 11.75 -26.16 -2.63
N SER A 225 11.08 -26.22 -1.48
CA SER A 225 9.66 -26.55 -1.35
C SER A 225 8.75 -25.60 -2.16
N PRO A 226 7.65 -26.08 -2.76
CA PRO A 226 6.79 -25.29 -3.63
C PRO A 226 6.10 -24.09 -2.93
N GLU A 227 5.93 -24.15 -1.61
CA GLU A 227 5.39 -23.04 -0.82
C GLU A 227 6.36 -21.86 -0.70
N GLN A 228 7.65 -22.12 -0.46
CA GLN A 228 8.68 -21.07 -0.37
C GLN A 228 8.92 -20.36 -1.73
N ARG A 229 8.59 -21.06 -2.82
CA ARG A 229 8.60 -20.54 -4.19
C ARG A 229 7.44 -19.57 -4.46
N ARG A 230 6.26 -19.79 -3.85
CA ARG A 230 5.11 -18.88 -3.94
C ARG A 230 5.32 -17.63 -3.09
N THR A 231 5.85 -17.77 -1.87
CA THR A 231 6.12 -16.63 -0.99
C THR A 231 7.17 -15.67 -1.57
N SER A 232 8.19 -16.20 -2.26
CA SER A 232 9.20 -15.37 -2.95
C SER A 232 8.66 -14.69 -4.23
N LEU A 233 7.71 -15.30 -4.93
CA LEU A 233 7.01 -14.65 -6.05
C LEU A 233 6.05 -13.56 -5.55
N HIS A 234 5.27 -13.82 -4.49
CA HIS A 234 4.39 -12.81 -3.90
C HIS A 234 5.16 -11.62 -3.33
N SER A 235 6.32 -11.85 -2.69
CA SER A 235 7.16 -10.74 -2.23
C SER A 235 7.74 -9.95 -3.40
N ALA A 236 8.23 -10.60 -4.46
CA ALA A 236 8.72 -9.92 -5.67
C ALA A 236 7.62 -9.10 -6.38
N VAL A 237 6.39 -9.60 -6.43
CA VAL A 237 5.22 -8.87 -6.96
C VAL A 237 4.84 -7.69 -6.05
N SER A 238 4.89 -7.86 -4.73
CA SER A 238 4.65 -6.77 -3.76
C SER A 238 5.68 -5.65 -3.93
N TYR A 239 6.97 -5.98 -4.07
CA TYR A 239 8.01 -4.99 -4.35
C TYR A 239 7.84 -4.30 -5.71
N SER A 240 7.30 -5.01 -6.71
CA SER A 240 7.03 -4.43 -8.03
C SER A 240 5.84 -3.45 -8.00
N MET A 241 4.81 -3.70 -7.18
CA MET A 241 3.68 -2.77 -7.00
C MET A 241 4.05 -1.53 -6.18
N ILE A 242 5.04 -1.60 -5.30
CA ILE A 242 5.52 -0.42 -4.55
C ILE A 242 6.25 0.58 -5.47
N VAL A 243 6.76 0.12 -6.62
CA VAL A 243 7.50 0.94 -7.59
C VAL A 243 6.61 1.56 -8.68
N GLY A 244 5.41 1.03 -8.91
CA GLY A 244 4.47 1.50 -9.94
C GLY A 244 3.37 2.38 -9.40
#